data_AF-A0A2D9D851-F1
#
_entry.id   AF-A0A2D9D851-F1
#
_cell.length_a   1.000
_cell.length_b   1.000
_cell.length_c   1.000
_cell.angle_alpha   90.00
_cell.angle_beta   90.00
_cell.angle_gamma   90.00
#
_symmetry.space_group_name_H-M   'P 1'
#
loop_
_entity.id
_entity.type
_entity.pdbx_description
1 polymer ?
#
loop_
_entity_poly.entity_id
_entity_poly.type
_entity_poly.pdbx_seq_one_letter_code
_entity_poly.pdbx_strand_id
1 'polypeptide(L)'
;MFENKNSIGIVGLFGNSKTSSDYSYSCIQHQSLKKYGIAYSYIWYRDNQSTSQKSGAIGIHINRISILHENDFFSGFGKDRFRTGDITLCFQDSLMKYISGIQLWTGETSGTRVKEKNESKSIKRYKDLSSLPYGRTSNGIFFLGISNNIYLNNNLNIKVGWDSEQIRHLIQNKILHDFPLLPNSNKTPYYPRLDSNGFPTFEKENIKKPRFYYSFDLNGI
;
A
#
# COMPACT_ATOMS: atom_id res chain seq x y z
N MET A 1 15.37 6.01 13.89
CA MET A 1 14.79 4.76 13.37
C MET A 1 15.59 4.36 12.14
N PHE A 2 15.98 3.09 12.01
CA PHE A 2 16.65 2.59 10.81
C PHE A 2 15.79 1.52 10.17
N GLU A 3 15.55 1.66 8.87
CA GLU A 3 14.86 0.70 8.03
C GLU A 3 15.63 0.57 6.73
N ASN A 4 15.72 -0.66 6.24
CA ASN A 4 16.37 -1.01 5.00
C ASN A 4 15.42 -1.85 4.15
N LYS A 5 15.19 -1.40 2.92
CA LYS A 5 14.40 -2.09 1.89
C LYS A 5 15.36 -2.66 0.85
N ASN A 6 15.42 -3.99 0.76
CA ASN A 6 16.10 -4.67 -0.33
C ASN A 6 15.07 -5.33 -1.23
N SER A 7 15.35 -5.41 -2.52
CA SER A 7 14.46 -6.06 -3.45
C SER A 7 15.22 -6.71 -4.60
N ILE A 8 14.65 -7.80 -5.12
CA ILE A 8 15.02 -8.38 -6.40
C ILE A 8 13.79 -8.40 -7.27
N GLY A 9 13.94 -8.21 -8.58
CA GLY A 9 12.79 -8.19 -9.48
C GLY A 9 13.15 -8.57 -10.91
N ILE A 10 12.11 -8.85 -11.67
CA ILE A 10 12.17 -9.13 -13.09
C ILE A 10 11.14 -8.24 -13.80
N VAL A 11 11.52 -7.72 -14.97
CA VAL A 11 10.62 -6.92 -15.82
C VAL A 11 10.62 -7.49 -17.23
N GLY A 12 9.45 -7.93 -17.69
CA GLY A 12 9.22 -8.32 -19.08
C GLY A 12 8.74 -7.11 -19.89
N LEU A 13 9.42 -6.80 -21.00
CA LEU A 13 9.16 -5.62 -21.81
C LEU A 13 8.74 -6.00 -23.24
N PHE A 14 7.73 -5.32 -23.78
CA PHE A 14 7.18 -5.65 -25.11
C PHE A 14 6.59 -4.44 -25.83
N GLY A 15 6.36 -4.59 -27.14
CA GLY A 15 5.84 -3.55 -28.03
C GLY A 15 6.89 -2.69 -28.74
N ASN A 16 6.42 -1.87 -29.68
CA ASN A 16 7.27 -1.01 -30.52
C ASN A 16 7.64 0.30 -29.79
N SER A 17 8.91 0.71 -29.91
CA SER A 17 9.48 1.85 -29.19
C SER A 17 8.90 3.18 -29.66
N LYS A 18 8.12 3.86 -28.81
CA LYS A 18 7.59 5.23 -29.05
C LYS A 18 7.38 6.04 -27.77
N THR A 19 8.00 5.67 -26.66
CA THR A 19 7.74 6.28 -25.35
C THR A 19 8.99 6.92 -24.78
N SER A 20 8.83 7.95 -23.93
CA SER A 20 9.92 8.50 -23.14
C SER A 20 10.33 7.50 -22.07
N SER A 21 11.63 7.35 -21.83
CA SER A 21 12.14 6.51 -20.75
C SER A 21 11.62 6.99 -19.40
N ASP A 22 11.23 6.07 -18.52
CA ASP A 22 11.10 6.39 -17.09
C ASP A 22 12.49 6.77 -16.55
N TYR A 23 12.51 7.75 -15.65
CA TYR A 23 13.72 8.18 -14.92
C TYR A 23 13.76 7.61 -13.49
N SER A 24 12.68 6.95 -13.08
CA SER A 24 12.54 6.42 -11.73
C SER A 24 13.18 5.06 -11.59
N TYR A 25 13.94 4.87 -10.52
CA TYR A 25 14.68 3.64 -10.24
C TYR A 25 13.93 2.80 -9.21
N SER A 26 13.43 1.65 -9.65
CA SER A 26 12.71 0.70 -8.81
C SER A 26 12.74 -0.68 -9.46
N CYS A 27 12.64 -1.75 -8.65
CA CYS A 27 12.56 -3.13 -9.16
C CYS A 27 11.24 -3.45 -9.89
N ILE A 28 10.26 -2.53 -9.84
CA ILE A 28 8.98 -2.65 -10.56
C ILE A 28 8.75 -1.53 -11.58
N GLN A 29 9.83 -0.86 -12.02
CA GLN A 29 9.81 0.14 -13.10
C GLN A 29 10.90 -0.16 -14.12
N HIS A 30 10.86 0.50 -15.29
CA HIS A 30 11.85 0.28 -16.34
C HIS A 30 12.24 1.57 -17.07
N GLN A 31 13.53 1.70 -17.41
CA GLN A 31 14.08 2.81 -18.19
C GLN A 31 14.18 2.47 -19.69
N SER A 32 13.24 1.66 -20.19
CA SER A 32 13.16 1.25 -21.60
C SER A 32 12.16 2.09 -22.39
N LEU A 33 12.37 2.23 -23.69
CA LEU A 33 11.45 2.91 -24.63
C LEU A 33 10.25 2.03 -25.04
N LYS A 34 10.18 0.80 -24.53
CA LYS A 34 9.12 -0.17 -24.80
C LYS A 34 7.80 0.30 -24.21
N LYS A 35 6.72 0.12 -24.97
CA LYS A 35 5.38 0.60 -24.60
C LYS A 35 4.75 -0.17 -23.46
N TYR A 36 5.07 -1.43 -23.33
CA TYR A 36 4.42 -2.30 -22.36
C TYR A 36 5.45 -2.99 -21.49
N GLY A 37 5.08 -3.17 -20.23
CA GLY A 37 5.91 -3.84 -19.25
C GLY A 37 5.05 -4.54 -18.21
N ILE A 38 5.51 -5.71 -17.76
CA ILE A 38 5.00 -6.38 -16.57
C ILE A 38 6.19 -6.67 -15.68
N ALA A 39 6.11 -6.24 -14.44
CA ALA A 39 7.16 -6.39 -13.45
C ALA A 39 6.68 -7.17 -12.24
N TYR A 40 7.60 -7.92 -11.63
CA TYR A 40 7.42 -8.50 -10.31
C TYR A 40 8.68 -8.25 -9.48
N SER A 41 8.50 -7.94 -8.21
CA SER A 41 9.60 -7.81 -7.26
C SER A 41 9.29 -8.50 -5.93
N TYR A 42 10.28 -9.20 -5.40
CA TYR A 42 10.29 -9.70 -4.03
C TYR A 42 11.07 -8.74 -3.15
N ILE A 43 10.51 -8.36 -2.00
CA ILE A 43 10.98 -7.26 -1.15
C ILE A 43 11.24 -7.78 0.27
N TRP A 44 12.34 -7.34 0.87
CA TRP A 44 12.68 -7.53 2.28
C TRP A 44 12.81 -6.18 2.98
N TYR A 45 11.93 -5.95 3.96
CA TYR A 45 12.06 -4.88 4.93
C TYR A 45 12.77 -5.39 6.18
N ARG A 46 13.84 -4.71 6.57
CA ARG A 46 14.59 -4.97 7.81
C ARG A 46 14.69 -3.67 8.60
N ASP A 47 14.34 -3.71 9.87
CA ASP A 47 14.33 -2.54 10.75
C ASP A 47 14.63 -2.92 12.21
N ASN A 48 14.85 -1.90 13.03
CA ASN A 48 15.09 -2.05 14.47
C ASN A 48 13.85 -1.74 15.33
N GLN A 49 12.66 -1.70 14.73
CA GLN A 49 11.37 -1.36 15.36
C GLN A 49 10.42 -2.57 15.41
N SER A 50 10.92 -3.77 15.10
CA SER A 50 10.15 -5.01 15.04
C SER A 50 9.01 -4.98 14.02
N THR A 51 9.18 -4.23 12.91
CA THR A 51 8.21 -4.19 11.80
C THR A 51 8.73 -4.88 10.52
N SER A 52 9.74 -5.74 10.68
CA SER A 52 10.43 -6.38 9.58
C SER A 52 9.52 -7.41 8.92
N GLN A 53 9.42 -7.33 7.60
CA GLN A 53 8.52 -8.16 6.82
C GLN A 53 9.08 -8.46 5.44
N LYS A 54 8.54 -9.51 4.83
CA LYS A 54 8.69 -9.76 3.40
C LYS A 54 7.45 -9.22 2.70
N SER A 55 7.63 -8.68 1.52
CA SER A 55 6.55 -8.19 0.67
C SER A 55 6.82 -8.59 -0.77
N GLY A 56 5.82 -8.44 -1.63
CA GLY A 56 6.01 -8.51 -3.06
C GLY A 56 5.32 -7.35 -3.73
N ALA A 57 5.77 -7.00 -4.93
CA ALA A 57 5.14 -5.96 -5.72
C ALA A 57 5.02 -6.37 -7.18
N ILE A 58 3.95 -5.88 -7.82
CA ILE A 58 3.66 -6.06 -9.24
C ILE A 58 3.60 -4.68 -9.89
N GLY A 59 4.20 -4.55 -11.06
CA GLY A 59 4.10 -3.37 -11.92
C GLY A 59 3.46 -3.73 -13.25
N ILE A 60 2.50 -2.92 -13.71
CA ILE A 60 1.93 -3.00 -15.05
C ILE A 60 2.14 -1.65 -15.72
N HIS A 61 2.79 -1.66 -16.88
CA HIS A 61 3.16 -0.46 -17.63
C HIS A 61 2.47 -0.48 -18.99
N ILE A 62 1.75 0.61 -19.29
CA ILE A 62 1.03 0.82 -20.54
C ILE A 62 1.31 2.25 -21.01
N ASN A 63 2.23 2.37 -21.97
CA ASN A 63 2.68 3.62 -22.54
C ASN A 63 3.22 4.58 -21.47
N ARG A 64 2.45 5.62 -21.14
CA ARG A 64 2.78 6.64 -20.14
C ARG A 64 2.18 6.35 -18.76
N ILE A 65 1.39 5.29 -18.64
CA ILE A 65 0.67 4.93 -17.41
C ILE A 65 1.36 3.73 -16.78
N SER A 66 1.59 3.78 -15.47
CA SER A 66 2.04 2.64 -14.69
C SER A 66 1.13 2.43 -13.48
N ILE A 67 0.75 1.18 -13.23
CA ILE A 67 0.04 0.77 -12.02
C ILE A 67 1.00 -0.11 -11.23
N LEU A 68 1.29 0.30 -10.00
CA LEU A 68 2.18 -0.37 -9.08
C LEU A 68 1.36 -0.86 -7.90
N HIS A 69 1.56 -2.10 -7.47
CA HIS A 69 0.87 -2.66 -6.33
C HIS A 69 1.84 -3.46 -5.48
N GLU A 70 2.06 -3.06 -4.23
CA GLU A 70 2.81 -3.79 -3.23
C GLU A 70 1.86 -4.40 -2.19
N ASN A 71 2.05 -5.67 -1.85
CA ASN A 71 1.30 -6.37 -0.82
C ASN A 71 2.09 -7.57 -0.28
N ASP A 72 1.97 -7.88 1.01
CA ASP A 72 2.68 -9.02 1.61
C ASP A 72 2.16 -10.39 1.12
N PHE A 73 0.94 -10.44 0.57
CA PHE A 73 0.38 -11.57 -0.16
C PHE A 73 1.29 -12.02 -1.31
N PHE A 74 1.88 -11.07 -2.05
CA PHE A 74 2.77 -11.36 -3.17
C PHE A 74 4.13 -11.94 -2.75
N SER A 75 4.41 -12.02 -1.44
CA SER A 75 5.59 -12.71 -0.89
C SER A 75 5.33 -14.16 -0.46
N GLY A 76 4.08 -14.63 -0.60
CA GLY A 76 3.67 -16.02 -0.33
C GLY A 76 3.09 -16.28 1.06
N PHE A 77 3.15 -15.32 2.00
CA PHE A 77 2.72 -15.53 3.39
C PHE A 77 1.61 -14.60 3.90
N GLY A 78 1.14 -13.64 3.08
CA GLY A 78 -0.09 -12.83 3.26
C GLY A 78 -0.57 -12.64 4.70
N LYS A 79 0.19 -11.89 5.51
CA LYS A 79 -0.13 -11.68 6.93
C LYS A 79 -0.94 -10.41 7.17
N ASP A 80 -1.06 -9.54 6.17
CA ASP A 80 -1.72 -8.23 6.27
C ASP A 80 -1.13 -7.31 7.36
N ARG A 81 0.18 -7.42 7.66
CA ARG A 81 0.83 -6.66 8.75
C ARG A 81 1.78 -5.58 8.27
N PHE A 82 1.99 -4.58 9.13
CA PHE A 82 2.79 -3.35 8.94
C PHE A 82 2.54 -2.66 7.61
N ARG A 83 3.24 -3.02 6.53
CA ARG A 83 2.98 -2.48 5.18
C ARG A 83 1.97 -3.39 4.48
N THR A 84 0.70 -3.19 4.80
CA THR A 84 -0.40 -4.08 4.39
C THR A 84 -0.79 -3.89 2.93
N GLY A 85 -0.53 -2.72 2.34
CA GLY A 85 -0.71 -2.53 0.90
C GLY A 85 -0.33 -1.14 0.42
N ASP A 86 0.19 -1.06 -0.79
CA ASP A 86 0.39 0.19 -1.55
C ASP A 86 -0.14 -0.02 -2.96
N ILE A 87 -1.04 0.85 -3.44
CA ILE A 87 -1.44 0.89 -4.84
C ILE A 87 -1.18 2.28 -5.36
N THR A 88 -0.36 2.38 -6.39
CA THR A 88 0.09 3.65 -6.95
C THR A 88 -0.13 3.67 -8.46
N LEU A 89 -0.88 4.67 -8.93
CA LEU A 89 -1.02 5.03 -10.33
C LEU A 89 -0.04 6.16 -10.65
N CYS A 90 0.76 5.96 -11.68
CA CYS A 90 1.68 6.94 -12.21
C CYS A 90 1.28 7.30 -13.64
N PHE A 91 1.22 8.60 -13.94
CA PHE A 91 1.18 9.11 -15.29
C PHE A 91 2.46 9.90 -15.56
N GLN A 92 3.25 9.45 -16.53
CA GLN A 92 4.51 10.07 -16.90
C GLN A 92 4.34 10.93 -18.14
N ASP A 93 4.75 12.20 -18.04
CA ASP A 93 5.03 13.05 -19.18
C ASP A 93 6.55 13.19 -19.41
N SER A 94 6.99 14.06 -20.31
CA SER A 94 8.41 14.17 -20.70
C SER A 94 9.35 14.54 -19.54
N LEU A 95 8.92 15.45 -18.66
CA LEU A 95 9.75 15.99 -17.57
C LEU A 95 9.23 15.64 -16.18
N MET A 96 7.93 15.32 -16.06
CA MET A 96 7.27 15.13 -14.78
C MET A 96 6.45 13.85 -14.74
N LYS A 97 6.31 13.29 -13.54
CA LYS A 97 5.42 12.17 -13.27
C LYS A 97 4.40 12.59 -12.23
N TYR A 98 3.13 12.42 -12.57
CA TYR A 98 2.01 12.63 -11.67
C TYR A 98 1.68 11.30 -11.00
N ILE A 99 1.53 11.33 -9.68
CA ILE A 99 1.38 10.15 -8.85
C ILE A 99 0.08 10.29 -8.08
N SER A 100 -0.71 9.24 -8.03
CA SER A 100 -1.86 9.13 -7.12
C SER A 100 -1.88 7.74 -6.55
N GLY A 101 -2.15 7.58 -5.26
CA GLY A 101 -2.12 6.25 -4.68
C GLY A 101 -2.74 6.15 -3.30
N ILE A 102 -2.73 4.93 -2.81
CA ILE A 102 -3.21 4.56 -1.49
C ILE A 102 -2.12 3.75 -0.78
N GLN A 103 -1.84 4.13 0.47
CA GLN A 103 -0.96 3.41 1.38
C GLN A 103 -1.72 2.95 2.60
N LEU A 104 -1.59 1.67 2.92
CA LEU A 104 -2.26 1.02 4.03
C LEU A 104 -1.23 0.47 5.01
N TRP A 105 -1.39 0.84 6.27
CA TRP A 105 -0.62 0.30 7.37
C TRP A 105 -1.51 -0.29 8.45
N THR A 106 -1.14 -1.47 8.93
CA THR A 106 -1.84 -2.19 10.01
C THR A 106 -0.82 -2.72 11.01
N GLY A 107 -1.16 -2.81 12.30
CA GLY A 107 -0.29 -3.49 13.27
C GLY A 107 -0.09 -4.97 13.00
N GLU A 108 0.59 -5.66 13.92
CA GLU A 108 0.67 -7.13 13.87
C GLU A 108 -0.75 -7.74 13.98
N THR A 109 -1.05 -8.67 13.08
CA THR A 109 -2.39 -9.29 12.91
C THR A 109 -2.43 -10.73 13.45
N SER A 110 -1.26 -11.29 13.74
CA SER A 110 -1.05 -12.63 14.29
C SER A 110 -1.07 -12.59 15.82
N GLY A 111 -1.66 -13.62 16.44
CA GLY A 111 -1.67 -13.75 17.90
C GLY A 111 -2.94 -13.22 18.59
N THR A 112 -3.96 -12.81 17.84
CA THR A 112 -5.31 -12.53 18.37
C THR A 112 -6.33 -13.51 17.81
N ARG A 113 -7.36 -13.82 18.61
CA ARG A 113 -8.48 -14.68 18.19
C ARG A 113 -9.48 -13.84 17.40
N VAL A 114 -10.14 -14.47 16.43
CA VAL A 114 -11.29 -13.88 15.75
C VAL A 114 -12.43 -13.77 16.76
N LYS A 115 -12.98 -12.56 16.89
CA LYS A 115 -14.16 -12.25 17.70
C LYS A 115 -15.37 -12.12 16.78
N GLU A 116 -16.55 -12.36 17.32
CA GLU A 116 -17.80 -12.23 16.58
C GLU A 116 -18.68 -11.18 17.26
N LYS A 117 -19.31 -10.33 16.44
CA LYS A 117 -20.28 -9.33 16.88
C LYS A 117 -21.60 -9.58 16.17
N ASN A 118 -22.67 -9.77 16.94
CA ASN A 118 -24.01 -9.86 16.40
C ASN A 118 -24.48 -8.45 16.00
N GLU A 119 -24.70 -8.22 14.71
CA GLU A 119 -25.45 -7.08 14.21
C GLU A 119 -26.82 -7.55 13.71
N SER A 120 -27.81 -6.65 13.64
CA SER A 120 -29.22 -7.00 13.46
C SER A 120 -29.55 -7.79 12.17
N LYS A 121 -28.60 -7.91 11.24
CA LYS A 121 -28.75 -8.60 9.95
C LYS A 121 -27.64 -9.60 9.62
N SER A 122 -26.57 -9.67 10.42
CA SER A 122 -25.45 -10.60 10.18
C SER A 122 -24.48 -10.72 11.36
N ILE A 123 -23.76 -11.85 11.41
CA ILE A 123 -22.62 -12.03 12.32
C ILE A 123 -21.39 -11.43 11.65
N LYS A 124 -20.79 -10.45 12.31
CA LYS A 124 -19.58 -9.77 11.84
C LYS A 124 -18.37 -10.31 12.59
N ARG A 125 -17.41 -10.90 11.86
CA ARG A 125 -16.17 -11.47 12.41
C ARG A 125 -15.06 -10.43 12.34
N TYR A 126 -14.39 -10.15 13.44
CA TYR A 126 -13.34 -9.14 13.50
C TYR A 126 -12.14 -9.57 14.34
N LYS A 127 -10.99 -8.94 14.10
CA LYS A 127 -9.82 -9.06 14.96
C LYS A 127 -9.58 -7.77 15.72
N ASP A 128 -9.39 -7.90 17.03
CA ASP A 128 -8.95 -6.82 17.90
C ASP A 128 -7.44 -6.91 18.04
N LEU A 129 -6.73 -5.91 17.51
CA LEU A 129 -5.28 -5.83 17.49
C LEU A 129 -4.73 -5.01 18.66
N SER A 130 -5.57 -4.41 19.51
CA SER A 130 -5.14 -3.38 20.49
C SER A 130 -4.09 -3.85 21.51
N SER A 131 -3.90 -5.16 21.67
CA SER A 131 -2.89 -5.80 22.52
C SER A 131 -1.63 -6.23 21.78
N LEU A 132 -1.58 -6.12 20.45
CA LEU A 132 -0.47 -6.56 19.60
C LEU A 132 0.45 -5.39 19.23
N PRO A 133 1.71 -5.66 18.83
CA PRO A 133 2.65 -4.62 18.37
C PRO A 133 2.02 -3.75 17.29
N TYR A 134 2.06 -2.43 17.50
CA TYR A 134 1.46 -1.43 16.60
C TYR A 134 -0.04 -1.62 16.32
N GLY A 135 -0.75 -2.47 17.06
CA GLY A 135 -2.17 -2.74 16.80
C GLY A 135 -3.12 -1.64 17.23
N ARG A 136 -2.61 -0.62 17.94
CA ARG A 136 -3.32 0.65 18.22
C ARG A 136 -3.02 1.75 17.20
N THR A 137 -2.29 1.41 16.14
CA THR A 137 -1.96 2.31 15.05
C THR A 137 -2.36 1.67 13.73
N SER A 138 -3.03 2.45 12.90
CA SER A 138 -3.33 2.09 11.54
C SER A 138 -3.43 3.35 10.70
N ASN A 139 -3.13 3.19 9.41
CA ASN A 139 -3.11 4.30 8.47
C ASN A 139 -3.80 3.88 7.18
N GLY A 140 -4.57 4.80 6.62
CA GLY A 140 -5.18 4.69 5.31
C GLY A 140 -4.94 6.00 4.60
N ILE A 141 -3.84 6.09 3.88
CA ILE A 141 -3.39 7.33 3.27
C ILE A 141 -3.81 7.31 1.81
N PHE A 142 -4.62 8.27 1.40
CA PHE A 142 -4.76 8.61 -0.02
C PHE A 142 -3.87 9.81 -0.30
N PHE A 143 -3.12 9.78 -1.40
CA PHE A 143 -2.23 10.87 -1.78
C PHE A 143 -2.27 11.17 -3.27
N LEU A 144 -1.97 12.43 -3.58
CA LEU A 144 -1.56 12.92 -4.87
C LEU A 144 -0.14 13.43 -4.75
N GLY A 145 0.64 13.34 -5.82
CA GLY A 145 2.01 13.79 -5.83
C GLY A 145 2.56 14.05 -7.20
N ILE A 146 3.73 14.66 -7.20
CA ILE A 146 4.55 14.89 -8.38
C ILE A 146 5.95 14.38 -8.12
N SER A 147 6.55 13.83 -9.16
CA SER A 147 7.97 13.49 -9.22
C SER A 147 8.60 14.26 -10.36
N ASN A 148 9.82 14.73 -10.14
CA ASN A 148 10.60 15.41 -11.15
C ASN A 148 12.05 14.93 -11.09
N ASN A 149 12.65 14.78 -12.26
CA ASN A 149 14.07 14.47 -12.36
C ASN A 149 14.89 15.73 -12.05
N ILE A 150 15.81 15.61 -11.11
CA ILE A 150 16.73 16.67 -10.70
C ILE A 150 18.17 16.25 -11.04
N TYR A 151 19.14 17.08 -10.67
CA TYR A 151 20.55 16.88 -10.98
C TYR A 151 21.07 15.48 -10.59
N LEU A 152 21.96 14.92 -11.42
CA LEU A 152 22.55 13.58 -11.30
C LEU A 152 21.54 12.42 -11.36
N ASN A 153 20.46 12.58 -12.14
CA ASN A 153 19.40 11.58 -12.30
C ASN A 153 18.71 11.19 -10.97
N ASN A 154 18.77 12.05 -9.96
CA ASN A 154 17.97 11.88 -8.76
C ASN A 154 16.54 12.34 -9.05
N ASN A 155 15.59 11.82 -8.29
CA ASN A 155 14.19 12.19 -8.43
C ASN A 155 13.69 12.80 -7.13
N LEU A 156 13.12 14.01 -7.22
CA LEU A 156 12.44 14.65 -6.11
C LEU A 156 10.96 14.34 -6.19
N ASN A 157 10.41 13.79 -5.11
CA ASN A 157 9.00 13.44 -5.00
C ASN A 157 8.35 14.26 -3.90
N ILE A 158 7.18 14.82 -4.21
CA ILE A 158 6.36 15.56 -3.25
C ILE A 158 4.98 14.92 -3.29
N LYS A 159 4.47 14.48 -2.14
CA LYS A 159 3.13 13.90 -2.00
C LYS A 159 2.36 14.69 -0.95
N VAL A 160 1.06 14.86 -1.17
CA VAL A 160 0.11 15.46 -0.23
C VAL A 160 -1.19 14.66 -0.23
N GLY A 161 -1.90 14.65 0.89
CA GLY A 161 -3.15 13.92 0.97
C GLY A 161 -3.75 13.83 2.36
N TRP A 162 -4.47 12.74 2.61
CA TRP A 162 -5.16 12.51 3.86
C TRP A 162 -4.95 11.09 4.36
N ASP A 163 -4.59 10.99 5.64
CA ASP A 163 -4.56 9.76 6.41
C ASP A 163 -5.89 9.60 7.19
N SER A 164 -6.63 8.54 6.92
CA SER A 164 -7.94 8.30 7.51
C SER A 164 -8.25 6.82 7.69
N GLU A 165 -8.79 6.48 8.85
CA GLU A 165 -9.37 5.16 9.12
C GLU A 165 -10.51 4.79 8.15
N GLN A 166 -11.19 5.79 7.57
CA GLN A 166 -12.22 5.54 6.57
C GLN A 166 -11.63 5.02 5.27
N ILE A 167 -10.48 5.57 4.85
CA ILE A 167 -9.78 5.13 3.64
C ILE A 167 -9.32 3.69 3.84
N ARG A 168 -8.66 3.39 4.96
CA ARG A 168 -8.23 2.02 5.28
C ARG A 168 -9.41 1.04 5.29
N HIS A 169 -10.49 1.40 5.99
CA HIS A 169 -11.68 0.56 6.08
C HIS A 169 -12.33 0.31 4.71
N LEU A 170 -12.43 1.34 3.87
CA LEU A 170 -12.97 1.20 2.51
C LEU A 170 -12.12 0.25 1.68
N ILE A 171 -10.81 0.47 1.61
CA ILE A 171 -9.95 -0.33 0.74
C ILE A 171 -9.76 -1.74 1.27
N GLN A 172 -9.34 -1.89 2.53
CA GLN A 172 -9.02 -3.19 3.11
C GLN A 172 -10.30 -4.03 3.31
N ASN A 173 -11.27 -3.52 4.07
CA ASN A 173 -12.41 -4.35 4.45
C ASN A 173 -13.44 -4.46 3.32
N LYS A 174 -13.79 -3.35 2.64
CA LYS A 174 -14.89 -3.38 1.65
C LYS A 174 -14.47 -3.73 0.23
N ILE A 175 -13.25 -3.37 -0.19
CA ILE A 175 -12.79 -3.65 -1.55
C ILE A 175 -12.00 -4.94 -1.58
N LEU A 176 -10.99 -5.11 -0.73
CA LEU A 176 -10.09 -6.26 -0.78
C LEU A 176 -10.67 -7.50 -0.08
N HIS A 177 -11.30 -7.36 1.08
CA HIS A 177 -11.84 -8.51 1.82
C HIS A 177 -13.27 -8.90 1.41
N ASP A 178 -14.13 -7.95 1.03
CA ASP A 178 -15.51 -8.20 0.59
C ASP A 178 -15.64 -8.36 -0.95
N PHE A 179 -14.52 -8.50 -1.69
CA PHE A 179 -14.57 -8.60 -3.15
C PHE A 179 -15.38 -9.85 -3.59
N PRO A 180 -16.43 -9.72 -4.42
CA PRO A 180 -17.33 -10.83 -4.75
C PRO A 180 -16.67 -12.02 -5.45
N LEU A 181 -15.50 -11.81 -6.06
CA LEU A 181 -14.76 -12.82 -6.81
C LEU A 181 -13.74 -13.59 -5.96
N LEU A 182 -13.56 -13.24 -4.67
CA LEU A 182 -12.68 -13.98 -3.77
C LEU A 182 -13.45 -15.13 -3.09
N PRO A 183 -13.04 -16.40 -3.30
CA PRO A 183 -13.67 -17.52 -2.61
C PRO A 183 -13.46 -17.38 -1.09
N ASN A 184 -14.55 -17.45 -0.32
CA ASN A 184 -14.59 -17.29 1.15
C ASN A 184 -14.45 -15.86 1.70
N SER A 185 -14.78 -14.79 0.95
CA SER A 185 -14.83 -13.41 1.48
C SER A 185 -15.57 -13.30 2.83
N ASN A 186 -16.70 -13.99 2.97
CA ASN A 186 -17.50 -14.05 4.21
C ASN A 186 -16.80 -14.67 5.44
N LYS A 187 -15.66 -15.36 5.28
CA LYS A 187 -14.90 -15.96 6.39
C LYS A 187 -13.75 -15.07 6.87
N THR A 188 -13.35 -14.08 6.08
CA THR A 188 -12.20 -13.24 6.38
C THR A 188 -12.57 -12.21 7.45
N PRO A 189 -11.88 -12.20 8.60
CA PRO A 189 -12.18 -11.24 9.65
C PRO A 189 -11.77 -9.83 9.20
N TYR A 190 -12.64 -8.85 9.44
CA TYR A 190 -12.28 -7.46 9.18
C TYR A 190 -11.50 -6.85 10.33
N TYR A 191 -10.73 -5.80 10.04
CA TYR A 191 -10.03 -5.01 11.06
C TYR A 191 -10.86 -3.76 11.38
N PRO A 192 -11.40 -3.62 12.61
CA PRO A 192 -12.21 -2.47 13.00
C PRO A 192 -11.46 -1.16 12.81
N ARG A 193 -12.20 -0.06 12.69
CA ARG A 193 -11.59 1.28 12.70
C ARG A 193 -11.09 1.61 14.09
N LEU A 194 -10.12 2.50 14.20
CA LEU A 194 -9.60 2.94 15.49
C LEU A 194 -10.21 4.28 15.94
N ASP A 195 -10.44 4.39 17.24
CA ASP A 195 -10.79 5.65 17.90
C ASP A 195 -9.55 6.52 18.14
N SER A 196 -9.75 7.70 18.75
CA SER A 196 -8.65 8.62 19.09
C SER A 196 -7.61 8.05 20.06
N ASN A 197 -7.97 7.03 20.84
CA ASN A 197 -7.10 6.33 21.79
C ASN A 197 -6.44 5.07 21.18
N GLY A 198 -6.75 4.76 19.92
CA GLY A 198 -6.23 3.58 19.22
C GLY A 198 -6.96 2.28 19.55
N PHE A 199 -8.17 2.34 20.12
CA PHE A 199 -8.99 1.16 20.37
C PHE A 199 -10.01 0.91 19.24
N PRO A 200 -10.39 -0.36 19.01
CA PRO A 200 -11.42 -0.70 18.02
C PRO A 200 -12.74 0.02 18.28
N THR A 201 -13.26 0.69 17.26
CA THR A 201 -14.60 1.29 17.26
C THR A 201 -15.41 0.86 16.03
N PHE A 202 -16.70 0.68 16.25
CA PHE A 202 -17.68 0.34 15.21
C PHE A 202 -18.58 1.54 14.88
N GLU A 203 -18.72 2.47 15.81
CA GLU A 203 -19.50 3.70 15.69
C GLU A 203 -18.74 4.73 14.85
N LYS A 204 -19.46 5.47 14.00
CA LYS A 204 -18.81 6.42 13.08
C LYS A 204 -18.30 7.67 13.81
N GLU A 205 -18.98 8.00 14.89
CA GLU A 205 -18.82 9.20 15.69
C GLU A 205 -17.50 9.16 16.50
N ASN A 206 -17.07 7.96 16.86
CA ASN A 206 -15.89 7.74 17.71
C ASN A 206 -14.59 7.54 16.90
N ILE A 207 -14.65 7.55 15.57
CA ILE A 207 -13.48 7.28 14.72
C ILE A 207 -12.47 8.42 14.85
N LYS A 208 -11.18 8.06 14.90
CA LYS A 208 -10.09 9.03 14.86
C LYS A 208 -10.23 9.98 13.67
N LYS A 209 -10.09 11.28 13.93
CA LYS A 209 -10.19 12.31 12.89
C LYS A 209 -9.10 12.12 11.80
N PRO A 210 -9.44 12.33 10.52
CA PRO A 210 -8.45 12.35 9.45
C PRO A 210 -7.33 13.35 9.71
N ARG A 211 -6.12 13.03 9.24
CA ARG A 211 -4.95 13.89 9.33
C ARG A 211 -4.47 14.28 7.94
N PHE A 212 -3.98 15.50 7.80
CA PHE A 212 -3.27 15.88 6.59
C PHE A 212 -1.97 15.09 6.49
N TYR A 213 -1.67 14.60 5.30
CA TYR A 213 -0.46 13.86 4.98
C TYR A 213 0.38 14.67 3.99
N TYR A 214 1.70 14.64 4.18
CA TYR A 214 2.66 15.12 3.21
C TYR A 214 3.95 14.31 3.30
N SER A 215 4.66 14.16 2.18
CA SER A 215 6.00 13.56 2.14
C SER A 215 6.89 14.29 1.13
N PHE A 216 8.19 14.22 1.40
CA PHE A 216 9.27 14.72 0.56
C PHE A 216 10.33 13.62 0.48
N ASP A 217 10.50 13.04 -0.72
CA ASP A 217 11.33 11.85 -0.89
C ASP A 217 12.32 12.04 -2.04
N LEU A 218 13.59 11.71 -1.80
CA LEU A 218 14.60 11.58 -2.85
C LEU A 218 14.70 10.13 -3.28
N ASN A 219 14.52 9.88 -4.59
CA ASN A 219 14.61 8.56 -5.23
C ASN A 219 13.59 7.51 -4.73
N GLY A 220 12.66 7.88 -3.85
CA GLY A 220 11.57 7.02 -3.41
C GLY A 220 10.35 7.13 -4.32
N ILE A 221 9.70 6.00 -4.62
CA ILE A 221 8.33 5.97 -5.16
C ILE A 221 7.47 5.15 -4.22
#